data_AF-A0A2E7M7F4-F1
#
_entry.id   AF-A0A2E7M7F4-F1
#
_cell.length_a   1.000
_cell.length_b   1.000
_cell.length_c   1.000
_cell.angle_alpha   90.00
_cell.angle_beta   90.00
_cell.angle_gamma   90.00
#
_symmetry.space_group_name_H-M   'P 1'
#
loop_
_entity.id
_entity.type
_entity.pdbx_description
1 polymer ?
#
loop_
_entity_poly.entity_id
_entity_poly.type
_entity_poly.pdbx_seq_one_letter_code
_entity_poly.pdbx_strand_id
1 'polypeptide(L)'
;MRPNLLLCSAAALLFAGCLTGESYPKSYAQSYCWSLFECVDNDEIDFWLGYDDVSDCREEIEDDLRDSSAYESWRQGDCGFDSEAAASCQEEVADIVNDSSCGSMNWLEWSFDGASNDCAEVYCD
;
A
#
# COMPACT_ATOMS: atom_id res chain seq x y z
N MET A 1 5.96 45.51 -5.32
CA MET A 1 5.85 44.51 -4.24
C MET A 1 6.29 43.19 -4.85
N ARG A 2 7.56 42.86 -4.63
CA ARG A 2 8.09 41.71 -3.85
C ARG A 2 8.01 40.38 -4.63
N PRO A 3 9.06 39.55 -4.52
CA PRO A 3 9.64 38.86 -5.66
C PRO A 3 9.37 37.36 -5.68
N ASN A 4 9.59 36.77 -6.86
CA ASN A 4 9.99 35.38 -7.07
C ASN A 4 10.93 34.89 -5.97
N LEU A 5 10.72 33.66 -5.48
CA LEU A 5 11.75 32.63 -5.34
C LEU A 5 11.10 31.34 -4.81
N LEU A 6 10.88 30.43 -5.75
CA LEU A 6 10.75 29.00 -5.53
C LEU A 6 11.93 28.53 -4.67
N LEU A 7 11.70 28.26 -3.39
CA LEU A 7 12.56 27.40 -2.60
C LEU A 7 12.10 25.96 -2.81
N CYS A 8 12.51 25.38 -3.93
CA CYS A 8 12.82 23.95 -3.95
C CYS A 8 14.05 23.75 -3.05
N SER A 9 13.83 23.60 -1.75
CA SER A 9 14.86 23.14 -0.82
C SER A 9 15.16 21.68 -1.14
N ALA A 10 16.08 21.47 -2.07
CA ALA A 10 16.69 20.19 -2.37
C ALA A 10 17.67 19.82 -1.25
N ALA A 11 17.33 18.83 -0.42
CA ALA A 11 18.27 17.89 0.19
C ALA A 11 17.49 16.82 1.00
N ALA A 12 17.59 15.55 0.58
CA ALA A 12 17.21 14.31 1.29
C ALA A 12 15.94 13.51 0.87
N LEU A 13 15.45 13.59 -0.37
CA LEU A 13 14.38 12.68 -0.88
C LEU A 13 14.67 12.13 -2.28
N LEU A 14 15.88 11.60 -2.52
CA LEU A 14 16.33 11.24 -3.87
C LEU A 14 15.96 9.81 -4.37
N PHE A 15 15.12 9.04 -3.66
CA PHE A 15 14.65 7.73 -4.17
C PHE A 15 13.22 7.34 -3.77
N ALA A 16 12.41 8.24 -3.21
CA ALA A 16 10.96 8.03 -3.19
C ALA A 16 10.47 8.36 -4.59
N GLY A 17 10.34 7.35 -5.47
CA GLY A 17 9.61 7.54 -6.71
C GLY A 17 8.26 8.15 -6.36
N CYS A 18 7.88 9.26 -7.00
CA CYS A 18 6.59 9.89 -6.72
C CYS A 18 5.50 8.85 -6.93
N LEU A 19 4.91 8.39 -5.83
CA LEU A 19 3.76 7.53 -5.84
C LEU A 19 2.64 8.28 -6.58
N THR A 20 2.11 7.68 -7.62
CA THR A 20 0.96 8.22 -8.36
C THR A 20 -0.23 7.30 -8.20
N GLY A 21 -1.42 7.81 -8.48
CA GLY A 21 -2.61 6.96 -8.54
C GLY A 21 -2.48 5.81 -9.56
N GLU A 22 -1.61 5.90 -10.57
CA GLU A 22 -1.40 4.78 -11.50
C GLU A 22 -0.46 3.70 -10.95
N SER A 23 0.58 4.13 -10.22
CA SER A 23 1.60 3.23 -9.68
C SER A 23 1.26 2.65 -8.32
N TYR A 24 0.33 3.29 -7.58
CA TYR A 24 -0.03 2.90 -6.21
C TYR A 24 -0.54 1.47 -6.08
N PRO A 25 -1.47 0.95 -6.91
CA PRO A 25 -1.98 -0.41 -6.73
C PRO A 25 -0.87 -1.46 -6.73
N LYS A 26 0.07 -1.32 -7.65
CA LYS A 26 1.23 -2.19 -7.76
C LYS A 26 2.17 -2.10 -6.57
N SER A 27 2.50 -0.88 -6.12
CA SER A 27 3.42 -0.70 -5.00
C SER A 27 2.80 -1.11 -3.67
N TYR A 28 1.50 -0.88 -3.49
CA TYR A 28 0.73 -1.36 -2.35
C TYR A 28 0.69 -2.90 -2.32
N ALA A 29 0.29 -3.54 -3.42
CA ALA A 29 0.27 -5.01 -3.52
C ALA A 29 1.65 -5.62 -3.22
N GLN A 30 2.72 -4.95 -3.67
CA GLN A 30 4.08 -5.38 -3.35
C GLN A 30 4.39 -5.34 -1.85
N SER A 31 4.05 -4.26 -1.15
CA SER A 31 4.25 -4.14 0.31
C SER A 31 3.36 -5.09 1.09
N TYR A 32 2.06 -5.15 0.76
CA TYR A 32 1.06 -6.01 1.37
C TYR A 32 1.47 -7.47 1.33
N CYS A 33 1.72 -8.00 0.14
CA CYS A 33 2.01 -9.42 -0.01
C CYS A 33 3.40 -9.77 0.52
N TRP A 34 4.35 -8.84 0.45
CA TRP A 34 5.66 -9.08 1.06
C TRP A 34 5.56 -9.20 2.58
N SER A 35 4.90 -8.27 3.27
CA SER A 35 4.80 -8.34 4.74
C SER A 35 3.92 -9.49 5.19
N LEU A 36 2.85 -9.83 4.45
CA LEU A 36 2.02 -11.00 4.72
C LEU A 36 2.85 -12.29 4.71
N PHE A 37 3.56 -12.57 3.61
CA PHE A 37 4.35 -13.80 3.45
C PHE A 37 5.63 -13.83 4.29
N GLU A 38 6.11 -12.68 4.76
CA GLU A 38 7.23 -12.64 5.71
C GLU A 38 6.76 -12.96 7.13
N CYS A 39 5.56 -12.52 7.52
CA CYS A 39 5.13 -12.57 8.91
C CYS A 39 4.15 -13.70 9.26
N VAL A 40 3.40 -14.21 8.28
CA VAL A 40 2.39 -15.25 8.44
C VAL A 40 2.85 -16.54 7.77
N ASP A 41 2.50 -17.69 8.36
CA ASP A 41 2.84 -19.00 7.79
C ASP A 41 2.12 -19.24 6.45
N ASN A 42 2.84 -19.78 5.46
CA ASN A 42 2.31 -20.01 4.11
C ASN A 42 1.11 -20.97 4.10
N ASP A 43 1.09 -21.99 4.96
CA ASP A 43 -0.03 -22.94 5.02
C ASP A 43 -1.31 -22.22 5.53
N GLU A 44 -1.13 -21.20 6.36
CA GLU A 44 -2.24 -20.37 6.85
C GLU A 44 -2.72 -19.39 5.79
N ILE A 45 -1.80 -18.78 5.03
CA ILE A 45 -2.11 -17.90 3.90
C ILE A 45 -2.92 -18.65 2.84
N ASP A 46 -2.47 -19.82 2.40
CA ASP A 46 -3.21 -20.67 1.46
C ASP A 46 -4.59 -21.04 2.03
N PHE A 47 -4.64 -21.53 3.27
CA PHE A 47 -5.90 -21.99 3.86
C PHE A 47 -6.98 -20.91 4.00
N TRP A 48 -6.60 -19.68 4.38
CA TRP A 48 -7.57 -18.61 4.65
C TRP A 48 -7.78 -17.63 3.51
N LEU A 49 -6.71 -17.31 2.78
CA LEU A 49 -6.71 -16.28 1.74
C LEU A 49 -6.67 -16.89 0.34
N GLY A 50 -6.22 -18.14 0.21
CA GLY A 50 -6.19 -18.85 -1.06
C GLY A 50 -5.03 -18.49 -1.98
N TYR A 51 -4.03 -17.75 -1.48
CA TYR A 51 -2.85 -17.39 -2.25
C TYR A 51 -1.83 -18.52 -2.25
N ASP A 52 -1.49 -19.02 -3.44
CA ASP A 52 -0.49 -20.08 -3.61
C ASP A 52 0.93 -19.59 -3.29
N ASP A 53 1.24 -18.35 -3.69
CA ASP A 53 2.51 -17.70 -3.43
C ASP A 53 2.41 -16.17 -3.42
N VAL A 54 3.53 -15.51 -3.12
CA VAL A 54 3.59 -14.04 -3.05
C VAL A 54 3.30 -13.37 -4.40
N SER A 55 3.52 -14.05 -5.52
CA SER A 55 3.22 -13.51 -6.85
C SER A 55 1.72 -13.51 -7.10
N ASP A 56 1.05 -14.60 -6.74
CA ASP A 56 -0.40 -14.75 -6.82
C ASP A 56 -1.12 -13.68 -6.01
N CYS A 57 -0.74 -13.53 -4.73
CA CYS A 57 -1.22 -12.44 -3.88
C CYS A 57 -1.06 -11.05 -4.51
N ARG A 58 0.10 -10.78 -5.14
CA ARG A 58 0.37 -9.45 -5.72
C ARG A 58 -0.52 -9.15 -6.91
N GLU A 59 -0.77 -10.15 -7.75
CA GLU A 59 -1.64 -10.00 -8.91
C GLU A 59 -3.08 -9.74 -8.45
N GLU A 60 -3.59 -10.56 -7.53
CA GLU A 60 -4.97 -10.40 -7.03
C GLU A 60 -5.19 -9.07 -6.30
N ILE A 61 -4.28 -8.66 -5.40
CA ILE A 61 -4.42 -7.38 -4.69
C ILE A 61 -4.27 -6.17 -5.62
N GLU A 62 -3.38 -6.23 -6.62
CA GLU A 62 -3.27 -5.16 -7.62
C GLU A 62 -4.55 -5.04 -8.44
N ASP A 63 -5.11 -6.17 -8.89
CA ASP A 63 -6.34 -6.22 -9.68
C ASP A 63 -7.55 -5.76 -8.88
N ASP A 64 -7.71 -6.21 -7.63
CA ASP A 64 -8.80 -5.77 -6.74
C ASP A 64 -8.81 -4.25 -6.53
N LEU A 65 -7.63 -3.64 -6.35
CA LEU A 65 -7.52 -2.20 -6.23
C LEU A 65 -7.88 -1.49 -7.53
N ARG A 66 -7.44 -2.02 -8.68
CA ARG A 66 -7.73 -1.45 -10.00
C ARG A 66 -9.21 -1.58 -10.39
N ASP A 67 -9.87 -2.64 -9.95
CA ASP A 67 -11.30 -2.90 -10.19
C ASP A 67 -12.20 -2.14 -9.20
N SER A 68 -11.63 -1.52 -8.17
CA SER A 68 -12.38 -0.73 -7.21
C SER A 68 -13.06 0.50 -7.84
N SER A 69 -14.25 0.84 -7.36
CA SER A 69 -14.97 2.04 -7.82
C SER A 69 -14.22 3.34 -7.54
N ALA A 70 -13.38 3.36 -6.49
CA ALA A 70 -12.59 4.52 -6.12
C ALA A 70 -11.45 4.76 -7.12
N TYR A 71 -10.72 3.70 -7.49
CA TYR A 71 -9.71 3.76 -8.56
C TYR A 71 -10.34 4.20 -9.89
N GLU A 72 -11.48 3.65 -10.24
CA GLU A 72 -12.19 4.00 -11.47
C GLU A 72 -12.62 5.47 -11.49
N SER A 73 -13.14 5.98 -10.37
CA SER A 73 -13.55 7.39 -10.24
C SER A 73 -12.35 8.34 -10.35
N TRP A 74 -11.21 8.00 -9.73
CA TRP A 74 -9.95 8.71 -9.93
C TRP A 74 -9.50 8.68 -11.40
N ARG A 75 -9.56 7.52 -12.06
CA ARG A 75 -9.17 7.35 -13.47
C ARG A 75 -10.01 8.21 -14.42
N GLN A 76 -11.29 8.40 -14.12
CA GLN A 76 -12.19 9.29 -14.87
C GLN A 76 -11.97 10.78 -14.56
N GLY A 77 -11.20 11.10 -13.52
CA GLY A 77 -10.93 12.46 -13.06
C GLY A 77 -12.04 13.02 -12.17
N ASP A 78 -12.91 12.16 -11.62
CA ASP A 78 -14.02 12.58 -10.75
C ASP A 78 -13.55 12.92 -9.33
N CYS A 79 -12.38 12.42 -8.93
CA CYS A 79 -11.78 12.69 -7.62
C CYS A 79 -10.24 12.75 -7.69
N GLY A 80 -9.62 13.20 -6.59
CA GLY A 80 -8.16 13.27 -6.44
C GLY A 80 -7.52 11.96 -6.00
N PHE A 81 -6.19 11.92 -6.08
CA PHE A 81 -5.35 10.90 -5.43
C PHE A 81 -4.60 11.56 -4.28
N ASP A 82 -4.70 11.00 -3.08
CA ASP A 82 -3.95 11.47 -1.92
C ASP A 82 -2.61 10.71 -1.82
N SER A 83 -1.54 11.38 -2.26
CA SER A 83 -0.20 10.79 -2.23
C SER A 83 0.38 10.65 -0.83
N GLU A 84 -0.08 11.45 0.15
CA GLU A 84 0.40 11.39 1.53
C GLU A 84 -0.25 10.20 2.25
N ALA A 85 -1.57 10.05 2.13
CA ALA A 85 -2.28 8.87 2.65
C ALA A 85 -1.77 7.57 2.01
N ALA A 86 -1.54 7.59 0.70
CA ALA A 86 -1.03 6.43 -0.02
C ALA A 86 0.40 6.03 0.42
N ALA A 87 1.26 7.01 0.71
CA ALA A 87 2.59 6.75 1.25
C ALA A 87 2.53 6.22 2.69
N SER A 88 1.70 6.83 3.55
CA SER A 88 1.45 6.41 4.93
C SER A 88 0.99 4.95 4.98
N CYS A 89 -0.08 4.63 4.24
CA CYS A 89 -0.62 3.28 4.14
C CYS A 89 0.43 2.25 3.67
N GLN A 90 1.23 2.58 2.64
CA GLN A 90 2.25 1.65 2.16
C GLN A 90 3.39 1.44 3.18
N GLU A 91 3.77 2.49 3.91
CA GLU A 91 4.78 2.41 4.97
C GLU A 91 4.28 1.56 6.14
N GLU A 92 3.05 1.77 6.61
CA GLU A 92 2.45 0.99 7.70
C GLU A 92 2.40 -0.50 7.39
N VAL A 93 1.91 -0.87 6.20
CA VAL A 93 1.83 -2.27 5.79
C VAL A 93 3.22 -2.90 5.62
N ALA A 94 4.20 -2.13 5.14
CA ALA A 94 5.59 -2.60 5.03
C ALA A 94 6.25 -2.75 6.42
N ASP A 95 5.89 -1.90 7.38
CA ASP A 95 6.50 -1.87 8.71
C ASP A 95 6.05 -3.00 9.63
N ILE A 96 5.00 -3.75 9.29
CA ILE A 96 4.57 -4.95 10.04
C ILE A 96 5.73 -5.95 10.19
N VAL A 97 6.63 -6.02 9.21
CA VAL A 97 7.83 -6.89 9.25
C VAL A 97 8.80 -6.56 10.40
N ASN A 98 8.69 -5.36 10.96
CA ASN A 98 9.49 -4.92 12.10
C ASN A 98 8.79 -5.22 13.44
N ASP A 99 7.56 -5.76 13.43
CA ASP A 99 6.90 -6.20 14.66
C ASP A 99 7.64 -7.40 15.27
N SER A 100 7.73 -7.40 16.60
CA SER A 100 8.35 -8.48 17.37
C SER A 100 7.70 -9.86 17.18
N SER A 101 6.46 -9.90 16.71
CA SER A 101 5.67 -11.09 16.46
C SER A 101 5.80 -11.62 15.03
N CYS A 102 6.35 -10.82 14.09
CA CYS A 102 6.54 -11.22 12.70
C CYS A 102 7.33 -12.54 12.60
N GLY A 103 6.83 -13.46 11.76
CA GLY A 103 7.32 -14.83 11.60
C GLY A 103 6.63 -15.83 12.52
N SER A 104 5.75 -15.36 13.40
CA SER A 104 4.88 -16.19 14.25
C SER A 104 3.44 -15.66 14.32
N MET A 105 3.11 -14.63 13.53
CA MET A 105 1.77 -14.05 13.49
C MET A 105 0.83 -14.99 12.75
N ASN A 106 -0.42 -15.06 13.23
CA ASN A 106 -1.50 -15.60 12.42
C ASN A 106 -2.07 -14.52 11.47
N TRP A 107 -2.86 -14.92 10.47
CA TRP A 107 -3.37 -13.98 9.47
C TRP A 107 -4.27 -12.90 10.09
N LEU A 108 -5.01 -13.23 11.16
CA LEU A 108 -5.89 -12.27 11.85
C LEU A 108 -5.08 -11.18 12.54
N GLU A 109 -4.02 -11.55 13.26
CA GLU A 109 -3.09 -10.61 13.90
C GLU A 109 -2.47 -9.68 12.85
N TRP A 110 -1.97 -10.26 11.76
CA TRP A 110 -1.43 -9.48 10.65
C TRP A 110 -2.46 -8.51 10.06
N SER A 111 -3.72 -8.96 9.88
CA SER A 111 -4.78 -8.11 9.33
C SER A 111 -5.16 -6.96 10.25
N PHE A 112 -5.03 -7.09 11.57
CA PHE A 112 -5.27 -5.99 12.50
C PHE A 112 -4.17 -4.93 12.44
N ASP A 113 -2.92 -5.36 12.28
CA ASP A 113 -1.78 -4.45 12.15
C ASP A 113 -1.72 -3.79 10.76
N GLY A 114 -2.23 -4.46 9.72
CA GLY A 114 -2.32 -3.91 8.35
C GLY A 114 -3.58 -3.12 8.03
N ALA A 115 -4.63 -3.19 8.87
CA ALA A 115 -5.89 -2.47 8.66
C ALA A 115 -5.78 -1.00 9.09
N SER A 116 -5.15 -0.20 8.23
CA SER A 116 -5.08 1.25 8.36
C SER A 116 -6.30 1.93 7.73
N ASN A 117 -6.85 2.93 8.41
CA ASN A 117 -7.90 3.79 7.83
C ASN A 117 -7.35 4.60 6.64
N ASP A 118 -6.06 4.97 6.67
CA ASP A 118 -5.41 5.75 5.60
C ASP A 118 -5.39 4.99 4.27
N CYS A 119 -5.41 3.64 4.31
CA CYS A 119 -5.51 2.81 3.12
C CYS A 119 -6.88 2.91 2.41
N ALA A 120 -7.94 3.30 3.13
CA ALA A 120 -9.26 3.48 2.55
C ALA A 120 -9.44 4.86 1.89
N GLU A 121 -8.58 5.83 2.21
CA GLU A 121 -8.72 7.25 1.84
C GLU A 121 -7.81 7.65 0.65
N VAL A 122 -7.11 6.69 0.04
CA VAL A 122 -6.13 6.96 -1.05
C VAL A 122 -6.79 7.49 -2.33
N TYR A 123 -7.97 6.96 -2.65
CA TYR A 123 -8.78 7.41 -3.78
C TYR A 123 -10.13 7.88 -3.28
N CYS A 124 -10.52 9.08 -3.71
CA CYS A 124 -11.89 9.61 -3.53
C CYS A 124 -12.40 9.67 -2.08
N ASP A 125 -11.58 10.18 -1.16
CA ASP A 125 -11.99 10.53 0.20
C ASP A 125 -13.21 11.49 0.25
#